data_AF-A0A8J3CSB4-F1
#
_entry.id   AF-A0A8J3CSB4-F1
#
_cell.length_a   1.000
_cell.length_b   1.000
_cell.length_c   1.000
_cell.angle_alpha   90.00
_cell.angle_beta   90.00
_cell.angle_gamma   90.00
#
_symmetry.space_group_name_H-M   'P 1'
#
loop_
_entity.id
_entity.type
_entity.pdbx_description
1 polymer ?
#
loop_
_entity_poly.entity_id
_entity_poly.type
_entity_poly.pdbx_seq_one_letter_code
_entity_poly.pdbx_strand_id
1 'polypeptide(L)'
;MTKSYKTNRTPYFTGPNVYVPISNRSDRWAIIDRVDFYHLQQRIIDVTKLPWFVNRGGGGTEYVRVNIPGVGVTQLSRLIMGEPPHNQIKHLNSDRLDFRRANLGLLDSEDVRRVYKQRLPQPPLDNGSEISATPAG
;
A
#
# COMPACT_ATOMS: atom_id res chain seq x y z
N MET A 1 -21.00 9.17 -13.66
CA MET A 1 -21.79 8.02 -13.17
C MET A 1 -20.87 7.02 -12.48
N THR A 2 -20.82 7.01 -11.15
CA THR A 2 -20.03 6.02 -10.40
C THR A 2 -20.88 4.75 -10.29
N LYS A 3 -20.52 3.69 -11.02
CA LYS A 3 -21.17 2.39 -10.84
C LYS A 3 -20.94 1.95 -9.38
N SER A 4 -22.03 1.88 -8.60
CA SER A 4 -21.99 1.39 -7.24
C SER A 4 -21.91 -0.14 -7.30
N TYR A 5 -20.70 -0.67 -7.19
CA TYR A 5 -20.49 -2.10 -7.10
C TYR A 5 -20.80 -2.54 -5.67
N LYS A 6 -22.01 -3.08 -5.45
CA LYS A 6 -22.33 -3.85 -4.25
C LYS A 6 -22.00 -5.31 -4.54
N THR A 7 -20.97 -5.84 -3.89
CA THR A 7 -20.66 -7.27 -3.93
C THR A 7 -21.53 -7.99 -2.89
N ASN A 8 -22.36 -8.94 -3.32
CA ASN A 8 -23.10 -9.83 -2.41
C ASN A 8 -22.25 -10.99 -1.88
N ARG A 9 -20.96 -11.00 -2.20
CA ARG A 9 -20.01 -12.03 -1.77
C ARG A 9 -19.60 -11.75 -0.34
N THR A 10 -19.49 -12.80 0.46
CA THR A 10 -18.94 -12.78 1.82
C THR A 10 -17.51 -13.31 1.83
N PRO A 11 -16.70 -12.95 2.84
CA PRO A 11 -15.40 -13.58 3.02
C PRO A 11 -15.51 -15.10 3.17
N TYR A 12 -14.52 -15.84 2.66
CA TYR A 12 -14.43 -17.28 2.88
C TYR A 12 -13.04 -17.71 3.37
N PHE A 13 -12.97 -18.87 4.01
CA PHE A 13 -11.80 -19.37 4.73
C PHE A 13 -11.28 -20.64 4.05
N THR A 14 -9.97 -20.69 3.78
CA THR A 14 -9.32 -21.91 3.28
C THR A 14 -7.90 -22.02 3.81
N GLY A 15 -7.62 -23.11 4.54
CA GLY A 15 -6.35 -23.30 5.24
C GLY A 15 -5.97 -22.10 6.12
N PRO A 16 -4.73 -21.60 6.07
CA PRO A 16 -4.30 -20.47 6.88
C PRO A 16 -4.82 -19.12 6.37
N ASN A 17 -5.61 -19.08 5.28
CA ASN A 17 -5.95 -17.85 4.58
C ASN A 17 -7.45 -17.51 4.67
N VAL A 18 -7.74 -16.23 4.57
CA VAL A 18 -9.08 -15.66 4.37
C VAL A 18 -9.08 -14.87 3.08
N TYR A 19 -10.14 -15.04 2.31
CA TYR A 19 -10.35 -14.37 1.04
C TYR A 19 -11.48 -13.38 1.21
N VAL A 20 -11.19 -12.09 1.01
CA VAL A 20 -12.12 -10.99 1.25
C VAL A 20 -12.47 -10.31 -0.07
N PRO A 21 -13.76 -10.15 -0.41
CA PRO A 21 -14.14 -9.64 -1.71
C PRO A 21 -13.85 -8.15 -1.84
N ILE A 22 -13.29 -7.74 -2.97
CA ILE A 22 -13.10 -6.32 -3.29
C ILE A 22 -14.43 -5.73 -3.77
N SER A 23 -14.91 -4.69 -3.09
CA SER A 23 -16.22 -4.10 -3.34
C SER A 23 -16.33 -3.50 -4.74
N ASN A 24 -15.30 -2.80 -5.21
CA ASN A 24 -15.28 -2.18 -6.54
C ASN A 24 -14.67 -3.05 -7.66
N ARG A 25 -14.43 -4.35 -7.41
CA ARG A 25 -13.94 -5.31 -8.41
C ARG A 25 -14.55 -6.68 -8.15
N SER A 26 -15.66 -6.97 -8.84
CA SER A 26 -16.51 -8.16 -8.61
C SER A 26 -15.83 -9.50 -8.91
N ASP A 27 -14.69 -9.50 -9.58
CA ASP A 27 -13.87 -10.66 -9.96
C ASP A 27 -12.66 -10.86 -9.04
N ARG A 28 -12.39 -9.90 -8.14
CA ARG A 28 -11.16 -9.88 -7.33
C ARG A 28 -11.43 -10.14 -5.85
N TRP A 29 -10.44 -10.73 -5.20
CA TRP A 29 -10.40 -11.02 -3.77
C TRP A 29 -9.05 -10.57 -3.21
N ALA A 30 -9.04 -10.02 -2.00
CA ALA A 30 -7.85 -9.87 -1.19
C ALA A 30 -7.59 -11.14 -0.38
N ILE A 31 -6.32 -11.52 -0.26
CA ILE A 31 -5.88 -12.66 0.54
C ILE A 31 -5.22 -12.12 1.81
N ILE A 32 -5.58 -12.65 2.96
CA ILE A 32 -5.02 -12.26 4.26
C ILE A 32 -4.81 -13.50 5.12
N ASP A 33 -3.78 -13.48 5.97
CA ASP A 33 -3.58 -14.53 6.96
C ASP A 33 -4.76 -14.56 7.95
N ARG A 34 -5.24 -15.76 8.28
CA ARG A 34 -6.40 -15.94 9.15
C ARG A 34 -6.20 -15.32 10.53
N VAL A 35 -4.99 -15.40 11.07
CA VAL A 35 -4.63 -14.77 12.36
C VAL A 35 -4.78 -13.25 12.27
N ASP A 36 -4.27 -12.62 11.22
CA ASP A 36 -4.38 -11.18 11.02
C ASP A 36 -5.82 -10.76 10.78
N PHE A 37 -6.61 -11.55 10.05
CA PHE A 37 -8.04 -11.29 9.88
C PHE A 37 -8.79 -11.25 11.23
N TYR A 38 -8.50 -12.19 12.14
CA TYR A 38 -9.09 -12.17 13.48
C TYR A 38 -8.60 -11.00 14.32
N HIS A 39 -7.32 -10.62 14.23
CA HIS A 39 -6.83 -9.41 14.90
C HIS A 39 -7.56 -8.15 14.39
N LEU A 40 -7.83 -8.05 13.09
CA LEU A 40 -8.64 -6.95 12.55
C LEU A 40 -10.06 -6.98 13.11
N GLN A 41 -10.71 -8.14 13.19
CA GLN A 41 -12.05 -8.30 13.76
C GLN A 41 -12.11 -7.89 15.24
N GLN A 42 -11.05 -8.12 16.01
CA GLN A 42 -10.98 -7.72 17.42
C GLN A 42 -10.75 -6.21 17.61
N ARG A 43 -10.02 -5.58 16.69
CA ARG A 43 -9.66 -4.15 16.77
C ARG A 43 -10.70 -3.24 16.10
N ILE A 44 -11.41 -3.75 15.11
CA ILE A 44 -12.31 -3.01 14.24
C ILE A 44 -13.68 -3.68 14.31
N ILE A 45 -14.74 -2.88 14.47
CA ILE A 45 -16.12 -3.37 14.43
C ILE A 45 -16.33 -4.14 13.12
N ASP A 46 -16.72 -5.41 13.26
CA ASP A 46 -17.09 -6.39 12.24
C ASP A 46 -16.47 -6.17 10.84
N VAL A 47 -15.21 -6.57 10.67
CA VAL A 47 -14.44 -6.42 9.43
C VAL A 47 -15.12 -7.09 8.23
N THR A 48 -15.97 -8.10 8.47
CA THR A 48 -16.73 -8.80 7.44
C THR A 48 -17.77 -7.90 6.76
N LYS A 49 -18.21 -6.83 7.44
CA LYS A 49 -19.19 -5.86 6.95
C LYS A 49 -18.54 -4.62 6.34
N LEU A 50 -17.22 -4.49 6.45
CA LEU A 50 -16.52 -3.33 5.92
C LEU A 50 -16.24 -3.52 4.43
N PRO A 51 -16.62 -2.55 3.57
CA PRO A 51 -16.30 -2.62 2.15
C PRO A 51 -14.81 -2.32 1.91
N TRP A 52 -14.15 -3.19 1.15
CA TRP A 52 -12.74 -3.07 0.79
C TRP A 52 -12.63 -2.57 -0.65
N PHE A 53 -11.94 -1.46 -0.87
CA PHE A 53 -11.86 -0.85 -2.20
C PHE A 53 -10.43 -0.80 -2.69
N VAL A 54 -10.22 -1.20 -3.95
CA VAL A 54 -8.96 -0.91 -4.65
C VAL A 54 -8.99 0.53 -5.13
N ASN A 55 -7.99 1.30 -4.70
CA ASN A 55 -7.73 2.66 -5.15
C ASN A 55 -6.41 2.73 -5.90
N ARG A 56 -6.23 3.80 -6.68
CA ARG A 56 -4.95 4.16 -7.31
C ARG A 56 -4.37 5.39 -6.63
N GLY A 57 -3.11 5.32 -6.23
CA GLY A 57 -2.33 6.44 -5.71
C GLY A 57 -1.66 7.24 -6.82
N GLY A 58 -0.95 8.30 -6.44
CA GLY A 58 -0.07 9.04 -7.34
C GLY A 58 0.98 8.11 -7.95
N GLY A 59 1.18 8.17 -9.27
CA GLY A 59 2.09 7.28 -10.00
C GLY A 59 1.49 5.91 -10.37
N GLY A 60 0.19 5.71 -10.22
CA GLY A 60 -0.52 4.52 -10.74
C GLY A 60 -0.53 3.30 -9.82
N THR A 61 0.12 3.38 -8.64
CA THR A 61 0.19 2.27 -7.70
C THR A 61 -1.19 1.95 -7.10
N GLU A 62 -1.63 0.69 -7.23
CA GLU A 62 -2.87 0.22 -6.61
C GLU A 62 -2.67 -0.15 -5.14
N TYR A 63 -3.65 0.19 -4.30
CA TYR A 63 -3.70 -0.18 -2.89
C TYR A 63 -5.14 -0.45 -2.46
N VAL A 64 -5.33 -1.24 -1.41
CA VAL A 64 -6.66 -1.45 -0.81
C VAL A 64 -6.89 -0.48 0.34
N ARG A 65 -7.99 0.26 0.28
CA ARG A 65 -8.50 1.08 1.38
C ARG A 65 -9.69 0.43 2.05
N VAL A 66 -9.80 0.68 3.34
CA VAL A 66 -10.96 0.33 4.17
C VAL A 66 -11.47 1.61 4.82
N ASN A 67 -12.79 1.77 4.86
CA ASN A 67 -13.43 2.85 5.61
C ASN A 67 -13.92 2.28 6.95
N ILE A 68 -13.28 2.69 8.05
CA ILE A 68 -13.63 2.24 9.38
C ILE A 68 -14.60 3.26 10.00
N PRO A 69 -15.84 2.87 10.38
CA PRO A 69 -16.78 3.76 11.05
C PRO A 69 -16.18 4.38 12.31
N GLY A 70 -16.28 5.70 12.45
CA GLY A 70 -15.75 6.45 13.59
C GLY A 70 -14.24 6.71 13.58
N VAL A 71 -13.45 6.04 12.72
CA VAL A 71 -12.00 6.24 12.61
C VAL A 71 -11.62 6.93 11.29
N GLY A 72 -12.32 6.59 10.20
CA GLY A 72 -12.07 7.14 8.86
C GLY A 72 -11.43 6.15 7.91
N VAL A 73 -10.83 6.67 6.84
CA VAL A 73 -10.26 5.87 5.74
C VAL A 73 -8.79 5.56 6.00
N THR A 74 -8.41 4.29 5.85
CA THR A 74 -7.03 3.84 6.00
C THR A 74 -6.66 2.76 4.99
N GLN A 75 -5.36 2.50 4.83
CA GLN A 75 -4.85 1.44 3.95
C GLN A 75 -4.83 0.09 4.70
N LEU A 76 -5.29 -0.97 4.03
CA LEU A 76 -5.39 -2.29 4.63
C LEU A 76 -4.03 -2.84 5.10
N SER A 77 -2.98 -2.67 4.28
CA SER A 77 -1.63 -3.11 4.62
C SER A 77 -1.13 -2.49 5.93
N ARG A 78 -1.49 -1.23 6.22
CA ARG A 78 -1.13 -0.55 7.47
C ARG A 78 -1.82 -1.14 8.68
N LEU A 79 -3.11 -1.46 8.54
CA LEU A 79 -3.87 -2.11 9.61
C LEU A 79 -3.29 -3.47 9.98
N ILE A 80 -2.89 -4.25 8.96
CA ILE A 80 -2.32 -5.59 9.13
C ILE A 80 -0.93 -5.51 9.80
N MET A 81 -0.07 -4.61 9.34
CA MET A 81 1.27 -4.46 9.89
C MET A 81 1.28 -3.72 11.24
N GLY A 82 0.22 -2.97 11.57
CA GLY A 82 0.16 -2.15 12.78
C GLY A 82 1.05 -0.91 12.72
N GLU A 83 1.29 -0.39 11.52
CA GLU A 83 2.31 0.63 11.27
C GLU A 83 1.72 2.05 11.19
N PRO A 84 2.42 3.07 11.72
CA PRO A 84 1.96 4.45 11.72
C PRO A 84 1.94 5.05 10.29
N PRO A 85 1.22 6.16 10.05
CA PRO A 85 1.04 6.76 8.72
C PRO A 85 2.31 7.13 7.96
N HIS A 86 3.40 7.44 8.66
CA HIS A 86 4.67 7.83 8.04
C HIS A 86 5.47 6.65 7.48
N ASN A 87 5.26 5.44 8.01
CA ASN A 87 5.95 4.25 7.53
C ASN A 87 5.35 3.80 6.19
N GLN A 88 6.20 3.58 5.20
CA GLN A 88 5.75 3.07 3.90
C GLN A 88 5.81 1.54 3.90
N ILE A 89 4.72 0.90 3.45
CA ILE A 89 4.64 -0.55 3.34
C ILE A 89 4.70 -0.92 1.86
N LYS A 90 5.61 -1.84 1.51
CA LYS A 90 5.71 -2.44 0.18
C LYS A 90 5.13 -3.85 0.19
N HIS A 91 4.55 -4.23 -0.95
CA HIS A 91 4.31 -5.64 -1.25
C HIS A 91 5.62 -6.22 -1.78
N LEU A 92 6.02 -7.36 -1.23
CA LEU A 92 7.24 -8.09 -1.62
C LEU A 92 7.00 -8.93 -2.88
N ASN A 93 5.74 -9.28 -3.16
CA ASN A 93 5.33 -9.95 -4.38
C ASN A 93 4.65 -8.97 -5.37
N SER A 94 4.32 -9.47 -6.57
CA SER A 94 3.64 -8.68 -7.59
C SER A 94 2.13 -8.54 -7.36
N ASP A 95 1.55 -9.30 -6.43
CA ASP A 95 0.10 -9.28 -6.17
C ASP A 95 -0.27 -8.25 -5.10
N ARG A 96 -0.84 -7.13 -5.55
CA ARG A 96 -1.31 -6.04 -4.68
C ARG A 96 -2.55 -6.38 -3.86
N LEU A 97 -3.14 -7.56 -4.08
CA LEU A 97 -4.24 -8.08 -3.28
C LEU A 97 -3.81 -9.17 -2.31
N ASP A 98 -2.53 -9.55 -2.30
CA ASP A 98 -1.98 -10.49 -1.34
C ASP A 98 -1.43 -9.74 -0.12
N PHE A 99 -2.21 -9.75 0.96
CA PHE A 99 -1.92 -9.10 2.23
C PHE A 99 -1.50 -10.09 3.31
N ARG A 100 -1.09 -11.31 2.95
CA ARG A 100 -0.40 -12.19 3.90
C ARG A 100 0.86 -11.49 4.38
N ARG A 101 1.15 -11.56 5.67
CA ARG A 101 2.23 -10.80 6.31
C ARG A 101 3.60 -11.11 5.70
N ALA A 102 3.80 -12.36 5.26
CA ALA A 102 5.00 -12.78 4.53
C ALA A 102 5.22 -12.05 3.18
N ASN A 103 4.18 -11.40 2.64
CA ASN A 103 4.24 -10.62 1.39
C ASN A 103 4.26 -9.10 1.63
N LEU A 104 4.33 -8.65 2.89
CA LEU A 104 4.41 -7.24 3.25
C LEU A 104 5.77 -6.94 3.89
N GLY A 105 6.29 -5.74 3.64
CA GLY A 105 7.52 -5.28 4.28
C GLY A 105 7.53 -3.76 4.43
N LEU A 106 8.32 -3.26 5.37
CA LEU A 106 8.59 -1.84 5.45
C LEU A 106 9.53 -1.42 4.32
N LEU A 107 9.25 -0.29 3.70
CA LEU A 107 10.20 0.36 2.81
C LEU A 107 11.22 1.06 3.70
N ASP A 108 12.46 0.58 3.66
CA ASP A 108 13.51 1.16 4.48
C ASP A 108 13.82 2.59 4.04
N SER A 109 14.25 3.44 4.96
CA SER A 109 14.51 4.86 4.69
C SER A 109 15.61 5.10 3.63
N GLU A 110 16.56 4.17 3.51
CA GLU A 110 17.56 4.11 2.43
C GLU A 110 16.94 3.74 1.07
N ASP A 111 15.97 2.82 1.03
CA ASP A 111 15.22 2.46 -0.20
C ASP A 111 14.41 3.64 -0.71
N VAL A 112 13.79 4.42 0.21
CA VAL A 112 13.06 5.65 -0.13
C VAL A 112 14.00 6.65 -0.83
N ARG A 113 15.20 6.90 -0.28
CA ARG A 113 16.20 7.78 -0.90
C ARG A 113 16.63 7.30 -2.29
N ARG A 114 16.80 5.99 -2.48
CA ARG A 114 17.19 5.41 -3.77
C ARG A 114 16.10 5.57 -4.83
N VAL A 115 14.84 5.30 -4.48
CA VAL A 115 13.68 5.49 -5.37
C VAL A 115 13.49 6.97 -5.72
N TYR A 116 13.67 7.88 -4.75
CA TYR A 116 13.59 9.33 -5.00
C TYR A 116 14.73 9.84 -5.89
N LYS A 117 15.98 9.39 -5.70
CA LYS A 117 17.12 9.75 -6.57
C LYS A 117 16.93 9.29 -8.02
N GLN A 118 16.25 8.15 -8.25
CA GLN A 118 16.00 7.64 -9.60
C GLN A 118 14.85 8.36 -10.34
N ARG A 119 13.98 9.09 -9.63
CA ARG A 119 12.81 9.77 -10.21
C ARG A 119 12.98 11.28 -10.35
N LEU A 120 14.04 11.87 -9.82
CA LEU A 120 14.39 13.25 -10.09
C LEU A 120 15.07 13.34 -11.46
N PRO A 121 14.75 14.36 -12.29
CA PRO A 121 15.59 14.68 -13.43
C PRO A 121 17.00 14.92 -12.89
N GLN A 122 17.98 14.20 -13.44
CA GLN A 122 19.38 14.46 -13.12
C GLN A 122 19.64 15.94 -13.39
N PRO A 123 20.25 16.69 -12.46
CA PRO A 123 20.72 18.03 -12.79
C PRO A 123 21.62 17.90 -14.03
N PRO A 124 21.56 18.85 -14.98
CA PRO A 124 22.44 18.82 -16.13
C PRO A 124 23.87 18.67 -15.61
N LEU A 125 24.60 17.69 -16.16
CA LEU A 125 26.02 17.51 -15.89
C LEU A 125 26.70 18.84 -16.23
N ASP A 126 27.14 19.54 -15.19
CA ASP A 126 27.93 20.75 -15.33
C ASP A 126 29.30 20.33 -15.88
N ASN A 127 29.41 20.36 -17.20
CA ASN A 127 30.67 20.15 -17.91
C ASN A 127 31.53 21.39 -17.71
N GLY A 128 32.29 21.40 -16.62
CA GLY A 128 33.58 22.07 -16.49
C GLY A 128 33.61 23.57 -16.81
N SER A 129 33.53 24.39 -15.76
CA SER A 129 34.19 25.70 -15.77
C SER A 129 35.35 25.66 -14.79
N GLU A 130 36.52 25.23 -15.28
CA GLU A 130 37.81 25.53 -14.66
C GLU A 130 38.03 27.05 -14.74
N ILE A 131 37.66 27.77 -13.67
CA ILE A 131 38.16 29.12 -13.44
C ILE A 131 39.57 29.02 -12.89
N SER A 132 40.54 29.10 -13.81
CA SER A 132 41.95 29.34 -13.49
C SER A 132 42.08 30.64 -12.69
N ALA A 133 42.52 30.53 -11.44
CA ALA A 133 42.91 31.66 -10.63
C ALA A 133 44.33 32.11 -11.03
N THR A 134 44.43 33.26 -11.71
CA THR A 134 45.71 33.96 -11.89
C THR A 134 46.01 34.76 -10.62
N PRO A 135 47.19 34.64 -9.99
CA PRO A 135 47.60 35.56 -8.94
C PRO A 135 48.09 36.86 -9.57
N ALA A 136 47.55 37.99 -9.12
CA ALA A 136 48.08 39.31 -9.44
C ALA A 136 49.38 39.53 -8.63
N GLY A 137 50.48 39.77 -9.35
CA GLY A 137 51.68 40.42 -8.84
C GLY A 137 51.67 41.91 -9.17
#